data_AF-A0A6A7LTY9-F1
#
_entry.id   AF-A0A6A7LTY9-F1
#
_cell.length_a   1.000
_cell.length_b   1.000
_cell.length_c   1.000
_cell.angle_alpha   90.00
_cell.angle_beta   90.00
_cell.angle_gamma   90.00
#
_symmetry.space_group_name_H-M   'P 1'
#
loop_
_entity.id
_entity.type
_entity.pdbx_description
1 polymer ?
#
loop_
_entity_poly.entity_id
_entity_poly.type
_entity_poly.pdbx_seq_one_letter_code
_entity_poly.pdbx_strand_id
1 'polypeptide(L)'
;MLDWRVTATLSDMIFAEFYGPASLFADTRSTLAERIASVLHARPQDIVIRRVEAESDYPGTEIWVELSSEEQLARHGRDLARQITSAIQPQFEGDVWVLYRIVPLDRVFLNGEPRRRGAATLN
;
A
#
# COMPACT_ATOMS: atom_id res chain seq x y z
N MET A 1 -34.20 -17.59 -4.50
CA MET A 1 -34.28 -16.22 -3.94
C MET A 1 -32.93 -15.95 -3.30
N LEU A 2 -32.17 -15.00 -3.88
CA LEU A 2 -30.91 -14.33 -3.47
C LEU A 2 -30.25 -14.71 -2.12
N ASP A 3 -28.93 -14.69 -1.94
CA ASP A 3 -27.77 -14.43 -2.79
C ASP A 3 -26.52 -14.83 -1.97
N TRP A 4 -25.48 -15.29 -2.66
CA TRP A 4 -24.14 -15.75 -2.27
C TRP A 4 -23.29 -14.69 -1.56
N ARG A 5 -23.84 -13.91 -0.61
CA ARG A 5 -23.17 -12.75 0.02
C ARG A 5 -21.72 -13.09 0.35
N VAL A 6 -20.87 -12.55 -0.52
CA VAL A 6 -19.43 -12.63 -0.54
C VAL A 6 -18.95 -12.48 0.89
N THR A 7 -18.40 -13.57 1.43
CA THR A 7 -17.50 -13.50 2.58
C THR A 7 -16.25 -12.77 2.07
N ALA A 8 -16.37 -11.46 1.89
CA ALA A 8 -15.22 -10.61 1.85
C ALA A 8 -14.65 -10.73 3.25
N THR A 9 -13.67 -11.63 3.42
CA THR A 9 -12.61 -11.37 4.37
C THR A 9 -12.28 -9.90 4.16
N LEU A 10 -12.57 -9.06 5.16
CA LEU A 10 -12.06 -7.70 5.22
C LEU A 10 -10.55 -7.86 5.35
N SER A 11 -9.94 -8.15 4.20
CA SER A 11 -8.54 -7.99 3.92
C SER A 11 -8.18 -6.59 4.37
N ASP A 12 -7.10 -6.51 5.13
CA ASP A 12 -6.60 -5.24 5.60
C ASP A 12 -6.26 -4.37 4.38
N MET A 13 -7.13 -3.39 4.07
CA MET A 13 -6.85 -2.37 3.06
C MET A 13 -5.54 -1.66 3.41
N ILE A 14 -4.54 -1.76 2.55
CA ILE A 14 -3.23 -1.14 2.74
C ILE A 14 -3.20 0.12 1.90
N PHE A 15 -2.92 1.25 2.53
CA PHE A 15 -2.79 2.52 1.83
C PHE A 15 -1.32 2.79 1.51
N ALA A 16 -1.11 3.39 0.34
CA ALA A 16 0.16 3.94 -0.05
C ALA A 16 -0.05 5.30 -0.76
N GLU A 17 0.97 6.13 -0.68
CA GLU A 17 0.99 7.43 -1.36
C GLU A 17 2.17 7.48 -2.31
N PHE A 18 1.93 8.06 -3.49
CA PHE A 18 2.91 8.26 -4.54
C PHE A 18 3.08 9.76 -4.77
N TYR A 19 4.29 10.26 -4.55
CA TYR A 19 4.68 11.63 -4.79
C TYR A 19 5.60 11.67 -6.00
N GLY A 20 5.06 12.13 -7.12
CA GLY A 20 5.80 12.21 -8.37
C GLY A 20 4.92 12.56 -9.57
N PRO A 21 5.49 12.51 -10.79
CA PRO A 21 4.80 12.86 -12.02
C PRO A 21 3.52 12.04 -12.23
N ALA A 22 2.46 12.69 -12.71
CA ALA A 22 1.17 12.04 -12.96
C ALA A 22 1.26 10.92 -14.02
N SER A 23 2.09 11.10 -15.05
CA SER A 23 2.37 10.09 -16.08
C SER A 23 2.98 8.84 -15.46
N LEU A 24 4.09 9.00 -14.73
CA LEU A 24 4.77 7.89 -14.07
C LEU A 24 3.84 7.14 -13.12
N PHE A 25 2.99 7.85 -12.37
CA PHE A 25 1.98 7.21 -11.53
C PHE A 25 0.99 6.37 -12.35
N ALA A 26 0.43 6.93 -13.43
CA ALA A 26 -0.52 6.22 -14.29
C ALA A 26 0.08 4.93 -14.86
N ASP A 27 1.35 4.97 -15.27
CA ASP A 27 2.03 3.85 -15.90
C ASP A 27 2.49 2.77 -14.90
N THR A 28 2.73 3.14 -13.64
CA THR A 28 3.28 2.23 -12.62
C THR A 28 2.27 1.74 -11.59
N ARG A 29 1.13 2.40 -11.41
CA ARG A 29 0.17 2.15 -10.31
C ARG A 29 -0.25 0.68 -10.18
N SER A 30 -0.66 0.03 -11.28
CA SER A 30 -1.14 -1.35 -11.23
C SER A 30 -0.02 -2.32 -10.82
N THR A 31 1.15 -2.16 -11.43
CA THR A 31 2.35 -2.92 -11.08
C THR A 31 2.74 -2.70 -9.61
N LEU A 32 2.73 -1.46 -9.13
CA LEU A 32 3.02 -1.15 -7.73
C LEU A 32 2.05 -1.86 -6.78
N ALA A 33 0.75 -1.87 -7.10
CA ALA A 33 -0.25 -2.56 -6.28
C ALA A 33 0.03 -4.07 -6.21
N GLU A 34 0.38 -4.71 -7.33
CA GLU A 34 0.75 -6.13 -7.36
C GLU A 34 2.00 -6.42 -6.54
N ARG A 35 3.03 -5.56 -6.64
CA ARG A 35 4.30 -5.71 -5.91
C ARG A 35 4.11 -5.57 -4.41
N ILE A 36 3.38 -4.56 -3.96
CA ILE A 36 3.08 -4.34 -2.54
C ILE A 36 2.24 -5.51 -2.00
N ALA A 37 1.19 -5.90 -2.72
CA ALA A 37 0.33 -7.01 -2.34
C ALA A 37 1.11 -8.32 -2.17
N SER A 38 2.01 -8.61 -3.13
CA SER A 38 2.83 -9.83 -3.08
C SER A 38 3.72 -9.90 -1.84
N VAL A 39 4.39 -8.80 -1.47
CA VAL A 39 5.29 -8.78 -0.29
C VAL A 39 4.51 -8.84 1.01
N LEU A 40 3.33 -8.22 1.07
CA LEU A 40 2.50 -8.17 2.27
C LEU A 40 1.48 -9.31 2.37
N HIS A 41 1.52 -10.27 1.44
CA HIS A 41 0.58 -11.39 1.34
C HIS A 41 -0.89 -10.93 1.32
N ALA A 42 -1.16 -9.80 0.65
CA ALA A 42 -2.48 -9.25 0.41
C ALA A 42 -2.93 -9.51 -1.03
N ARG A 43 -4.17 -9.15 -1.37
CA ARG A 43 -4.63 -9.16 -2.76
C ARG A 43 -4.39 -7.78 -3.39
N PRO A 44 -4.07 -7.67 -4.69
CA PRO A 44 -3.84 -6.37 -5.33
C PRO A 44 -4.98 -5.36 -5.15
N GLN A 45 -6.24 -5.84 -5.15
CA GLN A 45 -7.42 -5.00 -4.92
C GLN A 45 -7.51 -4.41 -3.50
N ASP A 46 -6.71 -4.91 -2.57
CA ASP A 46 -6.63 -4.41 -1.19
C ASP A 46 -5.53 -3.33 -1.05
N ILE A 47 -4.82 -3.00 -2.12
CA ILE A 47 -3.80 -1.95 -2.15
C ILE A 47 -4.38 -0.68 -2.77
N VAL A 48 -4.51 0.37 -1.96
CA VAL A 48 -4.99 1.68 -2.41
C VAL A 48 -3.81 2.64 -2.48
N ILE A 49 -3.33 2.87 -3.70
CA ILE A 49 -2.29 3.86 -3.96
C ILE A 49 -2.94 5.18 -4.38
N ARG A 50 -2.62 6.28 -3.70
CA ARG A 50 -3.07 7.63 -4.05
C ARG A 50 -1.88 8.42 -4.59
N ARG A 51 -2.07 9.15 -5.69
CA ARG A 51 -1.09 10.16 -6.08
C ARG A 51 -1.32 11.42 -5.25
N VAL A 52 -0.26 11.98 -4.71
CA VAL A 52 -0.28 13.24 -3.97
C VAL A 52 0.46 14.28 -4.80
N GLU A 53 -0.19 15.43 -5.04
CA GLU A 53 0.47 16.60 -5.59
C GLU A 53 1.16 17.35 -4.47
N ALA A 54 2.44 17.68 -4.68
CA ALA A 54 3.24 18.46 -3.75
C ALA A 54 4.04 19.50 -4.52
N GLU A 55 4.15 20.70 -3.95
CA GLU A 55 5.07 21.73 -4.44
C GLU A 55 6.49 21.34 -4.00
N SER A 56 7.28 20.84 -4.94
CA SER A 56 8.65 20.40 -4.69
C SER A 56 9.48 20.49 -5.97
N ASP A 57 10.72 20.98 -5.84
CA ASP A 57 11.72 20.98 -6.91
C ASP A 57 12.56 19.68 -6.92
N TYR A 58 12.25 18.73 -6.03
CA TYR A 58 12.98 17.46 -5.96
C TYR A 58 12.67 16.59 -7.19
N PRO A 59 13.68 16.19 -7.99
CA PRO A 59 13.44 15.49 -9.25
C PRO A 59 13.16 13.99 -9.08
N GLY A 60 13.22 13.44 -7.86
CA GLY A 60 12.93 12.04 -7.57
C GLY A 60 11.45 11.76 -7.33
N THR A 61 11.14 10.51 -6.96
CA THR A 61 9.79 10.09 -6.56
C THR A 61 9.81 9.45 -5.18
N GLU A 62 8.75 9.66 -4.40
CA GLU A 62 8.59 9.08 -3.07
C GLU A 62 7.36 8.17 -3.01
N ILE A 63 7.52 7.02 -2.37
CA ILE A 63 6.45 6.06 -2.14
C ILE A 63 6.37 5.81 -0.65
N TRP A 64 5.27 6.25 -0.05
CA TRP A 64 4.98 6.02 1.36
C TRP A 64 4.04 4.84 1.48
N VAL A 65 4.42 3.81 2.23
CA VAL A 65 3.59 2.62 2.47
C VAL A 65 3.17 2.56 3.93
N GLU A 66 1.87 2.40 4.19
CA GLU A 66 1.38 2.17 5.54
C GLU A 66 1.64 0.72 5.97
N LEU A 67 2.21 0.57 7.16
CA LEU A 67 2.43 -0.71 7.82
C LEU A 67 1.75 -0.69 9.18
N SER A 68 1.28 -1.84 9.65
CA SER A 68 0.56 -1.95 10.92
C SER A 68 1.45 -1.98 12.16
N SER A 69 2.75 -2.25 12.00
CA SER A 69 3.69 -2.36 13.13
C SER A 69 5.14 -2.25 12.69
N GLU A 70 6.02 -1.92 13.64
CA GLU A 70 7.48 -1.99 13.50
C GLU A 70 7.95 -3.41 13.14
N GLU A 71 7.25 -4.43 13.62
CA GLU A 71 7.53 -5.82 13.26
C GLU A 71 7.30 -6.08 11.77
N GLN A 72 6.23 -5.53 11.19
CA GLN A 72 5.99 -5.63 9.76
C GLN A 72 7.09 -4.92 8.97
N LEU A 73 7.57 -3.76 9.44
CA LEU A 73 8.69 -3.06 8.84
C LEU A 73 9.98 -3.89 8.89
N ALA A 74 10.31 -4.45 10.05
CA ALA A 74 11.49 -5.29 10.22
C ALA A 74 11.47 -6.54 9.33
N ARG A 75 10.30 -7.15 9.13
CA ARG A 75 10.13 -8.36 8.30
C ARG A 75 10.11 -8.06 6.80
N HIS A 76 9.44 -6.99 6.38
CA HIS A 76 9.08 -6.78 4.96
C HIS A 76 9.69 -5.53 4.34
N GLY A 77 10.24 -4.60 5.12
CA GLY A 77 10.68 -3.28 4.63
C GLY A 77 11.68 -3.39 3.48
N ARG A 78 12.76 -4.17 3.65
CA ARG A 78 13.77 -4.31 2.59
C ARG A 78 13.19 -4.86 1.29
N ASP A 79 12.31 -5.84 1.36
CA ASP A 79 11.72 -6.47 0.18
C ASP A 79 10.68 -5.56 -0.49
N LEU A 80 9.89 -4.83 0.30
CA LEU A 80 9.02 -3.76 -0.20
C LEU A 80 9.82 -2.72 -0.98
N ALA A 81 10.89 -2.19 -0.39
CA ALA A 81 11.72 -1.19 -1.03
C ALA A 81 12.27 -1.67 -2.38
N ARG A 82 12.78 -2.91 -2.43
CA ARG A 82 13.31 -3.51 -3.66
C ARG A 82 12.23 -3.70 -4.73
N GLN A 83 11.08 -4.26 -4.36
CA GLN A 83 10.01 -4.55 -5.33
C GLN A 83 9.40 -3.26 -5.88
N ILE A 84 9.16 -2.25 -5.03
CA ILE A 84 8.67 -0.93 -5.44
C ILE A 84 9.67 -0.25 -6.38
N THR A 85 10.95 -0.19 -6.00
CA THR A 85 12.00 0.41 -6.82
C THR A 85 12.09 -0.27 -8.19
N SER A 86 12.06 -1.61 -8.22
CA SER A 86 12.11 -2.38 -9.47
C SER A 86 10.91 -2.16 -10.40
N ALA A 87 9.75 -1.75 -9.85
CA ALA A 87 8.57 -1.44 -10.65
C ALA A 87 8.65 -0.05 -11.32
N ILE A 88 9.45 0.86 -10.75
CA ILE A 88 9.53 2.26 -11.18
C ILE A 88 10.73 2.51 -12.10
N GLN A 89 11.89 1.97 -11.75
CA GLN A 89 13.14 2.21 -12.48
C GLN A 89 13.09 1.95 -14.00
N PRO A 90 12.32 1.00 -14.54
CA PRO A 90 12.21 0.83 -15.99
C PRO A 90 11.63 2.03 -16.74
N GLN A 91 10.97 2.95 -16.02
CA GLN A 91 10.23 4.08 -16.59
C GLN A 91 10.71 5.43 -16.04
N PHE A 92 11.72 5.42 -15.16
CA PHE A 92 12.15 6.59 -14.42
C PHE A 92 13.63 6.50 -14.07
N GLU A 93 14.38 7.54 -14.46
CA GLU A 93 15.84 7.61 -14.26
C GLU A 93 16.23 8.31 -12.94
N GLY A 94 15.28 8.90 -12.23
CA GLY A 94 15.52 9.59 -10.96
C GLY A 94 15.55 8.66 -9.74
N ASP A 95 15.88 9.25 -8.60
CA ASP A 95 15.87 8.57 -7.31
C ASP A 95 14.47 8.09 -6.92
N VAL A 96 14.38 6.87 -6.39
CA VAL A 96 13.14 6.31 -5.84
C VAL A 96 13.31 6.13 -4.34
N TRP A 97 12.58 6.93 -3.56
CA TRP A 97 12.52 6.77 -2.11
C TRP A 97 11.33 5.92 -1.72
N VAL A 98 11.57 4.93 -0.87
CA VAL A 98 10.50 4.13 -0.26
C VAL A 98 10.53 4.38 1.24
N LEU A 99 9.45 4.95 1.75
CA LEU A 99 9.28 5.35 3.14
C LEU A 99 8.08 4.61 3.74
N TYR A 100 8.03 4.56 5.07
CA TYR A 100 7.03 3.80 5.79
C TYR A 100 6.35 4.65 6.86
N ARG A 101 5.04 4.47 7.00
CA ARG A 101 4.29 5.01 8.14
C ARG A 101 3.73 3.85 8.94
N ILE A 102 4.06 3.80 10.24
CA ILE A 102 3.50 2.80 11.14
C ILE A 102 2.16 3.31 11.65
N VAL A 103 1.08 2.63 11.25
CA VAL A 103 -0.30 2.91 11.62
C VAL A 103 -0.88 1.70 12.37
N PRO A 104 -0.79 1.67 13.71
CA PRO A 104 -1.31 0.57 14.52
C PRO A 104 -2.82 0.37 14.29
N LEU A 105 -3.22 -0.87 13.98
CA LEU A 105 -4.62 -1.18 13.61
C LEU A 105 -5.61 -0.92 14.76
N ASP A 106 -5.17 -1.01 16.00
CA ASP A 106 -5.96 -0.66 17.19
C ASP A 106 -6.26 0.85 17.30
N ARG A 107 -5.66 1.68 16.43
CA ARG A 107 -5.87 3.12 16.32
C ARG A 107 -6.51 3.54 15.00
N VAL A 108 -6.94 2.59 14.18
CA VAL A 108 -7.62 2.85 12.91
C VAL A 108 -9.10 2.51 13.07
N PHE A 109 -9.97 3.35 12.51
CA PHE A 109 -11.41 3.17 12.57
C PHE A 109 -11.99 3.15 11.15
N LEU A 110 -12.85 2.17 10.88
CA LEU A 110 -13.63 2.08 9.65
C LEU A 110 -15.09 2.37 10.01
N ASN A 111 -15.65 3.46 9.46
CA ASN A 111 -17.03 3.89 9.75
C ASN A 111 -17.32 4.04 11.26
N GLY A 112 -16.34 4.51 12.03
CA GLY A 112 -16.45 4.70 13.48
C GLY A 112 -16.12 3.46 14.31
N GLU A 113 -15.97 2.29 13.69
CA GLU A 113 -15.64 1.04 14.39
C GLU A 113 -14.15 0.72 14.33
N PRO A 114 -13.54 0.20 15.42
CA PRO A 114 -12.14 -0.21 15.40
C PRO A 114 -11.86 -1.21 14.29
N ARG A 115 -10.87 -0.91 13.47
CA ARG A 115 -10.39 -1.78 12.41
C ARG A 115 -9.54 -2.89 13.02
N ARG A 116 -10.19 -3.98 13.42
CA ARG A 116 -9.48 -5.17 13.93
C ARG A 116 -8.92 -5.97 12.75
N ARG A 117 -7.66 -6.41 12.86
CA ARG A 117 -7.11 -7.49 12.02
C ARG A 117 -8.04 -8.69 12.18
N GLY A 118 -8.52 -9.25 11.07
CA GLY A 118 -9.57 -10.26 11.00
C GLY A 118 -9.74 -11.12 12.26
N ALA A 119 -10.71 -10.76 13.10
CA ALA A 119 -11.38 -11.74 13.94
C ALA A 119 -12.55 -12.24 13.11
N ALA A 120 -12.42 -13.43 12.54
CA ALA A 120 -13.60 -14.21 12.21
C ALA A 120 -14.42 -14.36 13.49
N THR A 121 -15.52 -13.62 13.63
CA THR A 121 -16.62 -14.10 14.47
C THR A 121 -17.28 -15.22 13.68
N LEU A 122 -16.88 -16.45 14.00
CA LEU A 122 -17.71 -17.62 13.79
C LEU A 122 -18.97 -17.41 14.62
N ASN A 123 -20.08 -17.05 13.97
CA ASN A 123 -21.43 -17.27 14.46
C ASN A 123 -22.20 -17.99 13.35
#